data_AF-A0A935Q7K7-F1
#
_entry.id   AF-A0A935Q7K7-F1
#
_cell.length_a   1.000
_cell.length_b   1.000
_cell.length_c   1.000
_cell.angle_alpha   90.00
_cell.angle_beta   90.00
_cell.angle_gamma   90.00
#
_symmetry.space_group_name_H-M   'P 1'
#
loop_
_entity.id
_entity.type
_entity.pdbx_description
1 polymer ?
#
loop_
_entity_poly.entity_id
_entity_poly.type
_entity_poly.pdbx_seq_one_letter_code
_entity_poly.pdbx_strand_id
1 'polypeptide(L)'
;MRLFFASLLCCSSFISNAQPPVYPPEAQPFIIKGYDVLDYKAGDLNGDGKEDAILILKNPGEDSIVDDNVTRPFLILIRQADGKLKQVVKNENAIMCRQCGGVFGDPYEGVELFNKGFSLSFYGGSSWRWAYNYEFRWNAMKKNWFLHKETQTSFQSGDPEVTMKTAEIAAAELGEIPIDKFNTDPGYDGSKWKVMPVKTFFYDSPKLGSKPRKAYLLKGNIATCIRLLKNFIEVSFENTKGEITSGYILRKDLAPIK
;
A
#
# COMPACT_ATOMS: atom_id res chain seq x y z
N MET A 1 -73.57 20.39 8.43
CA MET A 1 -72.53 20.91 7.50
C MET A 1 -71.15 20.65 8.10
N ARG A 2 -70.42 19.67 7.54
CA ARG A 2 -68.95 19.57 7.39
C ARG A 2 -68.59 18.09 7.19
N LEU A 3 -68.50 17.69 5.92
CA LEU A 3 -67.88 16.44 5.49
C LEU A 3 -66.37 16.57 5.67
N PHE A 4 -65.74 15.58 6.30
CA PHE A 4 -64.29 15.40 6.26
C PHE A 4 -63.96 14.47 5.09
N PHE A 5 -63.30 15.02 4.07
CA PHE A 5 -62.68 14.24 3.00
C PHE A 5 -61.28 13.80 3.44
N ALA A 6 -61.06 12.49 3.51
CA ALA A 6 -59.74 11.91 3.67
C ALA A 6 -58.98 12.04 2.34
N SER A 7 -57.86 12.76 2.35
CA SER A 7 -56.90 12.77 1.24
C SER A 7 -55.75 11.85 1.59
N LEU A 8 -55.71 10.70 0.92
CA LEU A 8 -54.64 9.72 1.03
C LEU A 8 -53.50 10.19 0.12
N LEU A 9 -52.47 10.82 0.68
CA LEU A 9 -51.23 11.15 -0.04
C LEU A 9 -50.48 9.84 -0.33
N CYS A 10 -50.58 9.36 -1.56
CA CYS A 10 -49.75 8.25 -2.05
C CYS A 10 -48.32 8.79 -2.29
N CYS A 11 -47.45 8.66 -1.29
CA CYS A 11 -46.00 8.86 -1.48
C CYS A 11 -45.47 7.68 -2.30
N SER A 12 -45.38 7.85 -3.62
CA SER A 12 -44.66 6.93 -4.49
C SER A 12 -43.17 7.01 -4.17
N SER A 13 -42.66 5.99 -3.47
CA SER A 13 -41.23 5.83 -3.20
C SER A 13 -40.53 5.49 -4.52
N PHE A 14 -39.79 6.42 -5.09
CA PHE A 14 -38.85 6.11 -6.16
C PHE A 14 -37.68 5.31 -5.56
N ILE A 15 -37.71 3.99 -5.74
CA ILE A 15 -36.55 3.14 -5.47
C ILE A 15 -35.54 3.44 -6.56
N SER A 16 -34.53 4.25 -6.23
CA SER A 16 -33.36 4.44 -7.08
C SER A 16 -32.57 3.14 -7.08
N ASN A 17 -32.81 2.29 -8.08
CA ASN A 17 -31.93 1.16 -8.38
C ASN A 17 -30.66 1.75 -9.00
N ALA A 18 -29.60 1.86 -8.20
CA ALA A 18 -28.27 2.14 -8.73
C ALA A 18 -27.94 1.05 -9.76
N GLN A 19 -27.71 1.44 -11.02
CA GLN A 19 -27.23 0.50 -12.02
C GLN A 19 -25.89 -0.08 -11.55
N PRO A 20 -25.68 -1.40 -11.62
CA PRO A 20 -24.40 -1.97 -11.26
C PRO A 20 -23.32 -1.34 -12.14
N PRO A 21 -22.14 -1.06 -11.58
CA PRO A 21 -21.03 -0.50 -12.36
C PRO A 21 -20.77 -1.35 -13.59
N VAL A 22 -20.81 -0.72 -14.77
CA VAL A 22 -20.60 -1.38 -16.06
C VAL A 22 -19.12 -1.33 -16.38
N TYR A 23 -18.45 -2.48 -16.27
CA TYR A 23 -17.04 -2.63 -16.63
C TYR A 23 -16.88 -2.94 -18.12
N PRO A 24 -15.72 -2.64 -18.72
CA PRO A 24 -15.45 -2.96 -20.12
C PRO A 24 -15.71 -4.46 -20.40
N PRO A 25 -16.39 -4.82 -21.51
CA PRO A 25 -16.68 -6.22 -21.83
C PRO A 25 -15.45 -7.13 -21.84
N GLU A 26 -14.28 -6.59 -22.20
CA GLU A 26 -13.00 -7.30 -22.22
C GLU A 26 -12.45 -7.69 -20.84
N ALA A 27 -12.89 -7.01 -19.76
CA ALA A 27 -12.50 -7.33 -18.39
C ALA A 27 -13.35 -8.49 -17.82
N GLN A 28 -14.58 -8.69 -18.32
CA GLN A 28 -15.52 -9.67 -17.77
C GLN A 28 -14.97 -11.10 -17.69
N PRO A 29 -14.21 -11.62 -18.68
CA PRO A 29 -13.64 -12.96 -18.59
C PRO A 29 -12.63 -13.16 -17.45
N PHE A 30 -12.10 -12.08 -16.86
CA PHE A 30 -11.09 -12.10 -15.80
C PHE A 30 -11.67 -11.85 -14.41
N ILE A 31 -12.96 -11.51 -14.31
CA ILE A 31 -13.64 -11.37 -13.03
C ILE A 31 -13.76 -12.78 -12.42
N ILE A 32 -13.06 -13.00 -11.31
CA ILE A 32 -13.06 -14.29 -10.62
C ILE A 32 -14.47 -14.55 -10.10
N LYS A 33 -14.99 -15.78 -10.29
CA LYS A 33 -16.30 -16.16 -9.79
C LYS A 33 -16.39 -15.89 -8.28
N GLY A 34 -17.43 -15.15 -7.89
CA GLY A 34 -17.65 -14.77 -6.49
C GLY A 34 -16.98 -13.46 -6.07
N TYR A 35 -16.36 -12.73 -7.00
CA TYR A 35 -15.80 -11.40 -6.78
C TYR A 35 -16.57 -10.33 -7.57
N ASP A 36 -16.60 -9.11 -7.02
CA ASP A 36 -16.93 -7.89 -7.73
C ASP A 36 -15.63 -7.15 -8.14
N VAL A 37 -15.73 -6.20 -9.05
CA VAL A 37 -14.59 -5.33 -9.39
C VAL A 37 -14.51 -4.18 -8.38
N LEU A 38 -13.31 -3.91 -7.88
CA LEU A 38 -12.97 -2.75 -7.05
C LEU A 38 -12.48 -1.59 -7.93
N ASP A 39 -11.56 -1.86 -8.85
CA ASP A 39 -10.96 -0.86 -9.74
C ASP A 39 -10.53 -1.49 -11.07
N TYR A 40 -10.55 -0.68 -12.13
CA TYR A 40 -10.08 -1.03 -13.46
C TYR A 40 -9.38 0.18 -14.07
N LYS A 41 -8.11 0.00 -14.46
CA LYS A 41 -7.34 1.01 -15.19
C LYS A 41 -6.74 0.41 -16.44
N ALA A 42 -6.98 1.05 -17.57
CA ALA A 42 -6.39 0.70 -18.85
C ALA A 42 -5.24 1.65 -19.20
N GLY A 43 -4.16 1.13 -19.77
CA GLY A 43 -2.98 1.89 -20.18
C GLY A 43 -1.80 0.98 -20.53
N ASP A 44 -0.77 1.53 -21.16
CA ASP A 44 0.42 0.77 -21.57
C ASP A 44 1.36 0.49 -20.38
N LEU A 45 1.34 -0.75 -19.88
CA LEU A 45 2.09 -1.14 -18.68
C LEU A 45 3.51 -1.63 -19.00
N ASN A 46 3.72 -2.18 -20.19
CA ASN A 46 4.98 -2.82 -20.58
C ASN A 46 5.80 -1.99 -21.62
N GLY A 47 5.22 -0.92 -22.15
CA GLY A 47 5.83 0.00 -23.10
C GLY A 47 5.81 -0.49 -24.55
N ASP A 48 4.90 -1.40 -24.92
CA ASP A 48 4.76 -1.89 -26.30
C ASP A 48 3.75 -1.09 -27.14
N GLY A 49 3.19 -0.02 -26.58
CA GLY A 49 2.25 0.88 -27.23
C GLY A 49 0.83 0.34 -27.32
N LYS A 50 0.51 -0.80 -26.69
CA LYS A 50 -0.85 -1.34 -26.60
C LYS A 50 -1.45 -1.04 -25.24
N GLU A 51 -2.77 -0.90 -25.22
CA GLU A 51 -3.52 -0.67 -23.99
C GLU A 51 -3.72 -1.98 -23.23
N ASP A 52 -2.92 -2.14 -22.18
CA ASP A 52 -3.03 -3.19 -21.16
C ASP A 52 -4.06 -2.78 -20.10
N ALA A 53 -4.23 -3.60 -19.06
CA ALA A 53 -5.09 -3.24 -17.94
C ALA A 53 -4.61 -3.79 -16.58
N ILE A 54 -4.90 -3.03 -15.53
CA ILE A 54 -4.94 -3.49 -14.14
C ILE A 54 -6.40 -3.70 -13.76
N LEU A 55 -6.70 -4.87 -13.20
CA LEU A 55 -8.01 -5.22 -12.67
C LEU A 55 -7.86 -5.60 -11.20
N ILE A 56 -8.54 -4.89 -10.31
CA ILE A 56 -8.56 -5.18 -8.88
C ILE A 56 -9.96 -5.63 -8.51
N LEU A 57 -10.03 -6.74 -7.79
CA LEU A 57 -11.26 -7.38 -7.39
C LEU A 57 -11.47 -7.25 -5.89
N LYS A 58 -12.74 -7.27 -5.48
CA LYS A 58 -13.19 -7.24 -4.09
C LYS A 58 -14.24 -8.30 -3.82
N ASN A 59 -14.45 -8.60 -2.54
CA ASN A 59 -15.50 -9.51 -2.13
C ASN A 59 -16.87 -8.79 -2.18
N PRO A 60 -17.92 -9.42 -2.71
CA PRO A 60 -19.25 -8.85 -2.69
C PRO A 60 -19.69 -8.56 -1.25
N GLY A 61 -20.18 -7.35 -1.01
CA GLY A 61 -20.61 -6.93 0.32
C GLY A 61 -19.48 -6.80 1.35
N GLU A 62 -18.21 -6.68 0.95
CA GLU A 62 -17.09 -6.46 1.88
C GLU A 62 -17.28 -5.25 2.80
N ASP A 63 -18.15 -4.29 2.45
CA ASP A 63 -18.58 -3.20 3.31
C ASP A 63 -19.21 -3.65 4.64
N SER A 64 -19.78 -4.85 4.67
CA SER A 64 -20.40 -5.46 5.85
C SER A 64 -19.51 -6.51 6.53
N ILE A 65 -18.34 -6.81 5.97
CA ILE A 65 -17.45 -7.85 6.48
C ILE A 65 -16.41 -7.20 7.42
N VAL A 66 -16.25 -7.79 8.61
CA VAL A 66 -15.31 -7.34 9.65
C VAL A 66 -14.05 -8.20 9.72
N ASP A 67 -13.86 -9.07 8.73
CA ASP A 67 -12.71 -9.95 8.63
C ASP A 67 -11.60 -9.26 7.82
N ASP A 68 -10.42 -9.12 8.42
CA ASP A 68 -9.22 -8.55 7.82
C ASP A 68 -8.45 -9.55 6.94
N ASN A 69 -8.82 -10.84 6.97
CA ASN A 69 -8.24 -11.89 6.12
C ASN A 69 -8.86 -11.92 4.71
N VAL A 70 -9.83 -11.05 4.45
CA VAL A 70 -10.48 -10.92 3.15
C VAL A 70 -9.51 -10.27 2.16
N THR A 71 -9.02 -11.07 1.21
CA THR A 71 -8.08 -10.61 0.19
C THR A 71 -8.77 -9.94 -0.98
N ARG A 72 -8.02 -9.03 -1.63
CA ARG A 72 -8.45 -8.32 -2.85
C ARG A 72 -7.50 -8.69 -4.00
N PRO A 73 -7.92 -9.59 -4.92
CA PRO A 73 -7.07 -10.00 -6.03
C PRO A 73 -6.71 -8.83 -6.93
N PHE A 74 -5.41 -8.62 -7.13
CA PHE A 74 -4.82 -7.70 -8.08
C PHE A 74 -4.36 -8.48 -9.31
N LEU A 75 -4.80 -8.08 -10.50
CA LEU A 75 -4.47 -8.73 -11.77
C LEU A 75 -3.82 -7.72 -12.72
N ILE A 76 -2.81 -8.18 -13.46
CA ILE A 76 -2.31 -7.48 -14.66
C ILE A 76 -2.71 -8.27 -15.89
N LEU A 77 -3.35 -7.59 -16.82
CA LEU A 77 -3.83 -8.10 -18.10
C LEU A 77 -3.05 -7.42 -19.22
N ILE A 78 -2.35 -8.19 -20.06
CA ILE A 78 -1.55 -7.65 -21.16
C ILE A 78 -2.21 -7.93 -22.50
N ARG A 79 -2.27 -6.90 -23.34
CA ARG A 79 -2.82 -6.97 -24.70
C ARG A 79 -1.90 -7.81 -25.59
N GLN A 80 -2.45 -8.91 -26.10
CA GLN A 80 -1.75 -9.78 -27.03
C GLN A 80 -1.86 -9.22 -28.47
N ALA A 81 -1.06 -9.79 -29.39
CA ALA A 81 -1.06 -9.39 -30.80
C ALA A 81 -2.41 -9.62 -31.51
N ASP A 82 -3.24 -10.54 -31.01
CA ASP A 82 -4.59 -10.80 -31.51
C ASP A 82 -5.64 -9.82 -30.96
N GLY A 83 -5.21 -8.80 -30.20
CA GLY A 83 -6.08 -7.79 -29.60
C GLY A 83 -6.76 -8.22 -28.29
N LYS A 84 -6.59 -9.48 -27.86
CA LYS A 84 -7.20 -9.98 -26.61
C LYS A 84 -6.30 -9.69 -25.41
N LEU A 85 -6.92 -9.40 -24.28
CA LEU A 85 -6.22 -9.37 -23.00
C LEU A 85 -5.84 -10.78 -22.57
N LYS A 86 -4.72 -10.90 -21.86
CA LYS A 86 -4.28 -12.12 -21.19
C LYS A 86 -3.79 -11.76 -19.80
N GLN A 87 -4.30 -12.45 -18.78
CA GLN A 87 -3.76 -12.32 -17.42
C GLN A 87 -2.32 -12.84 -17.38
N VAL A 88 -1.39 -12.01 -16.92
CA VAL A 88 0.03 -12.35 -16.74
C VAL A 88 0.49 -12.31 -15.29
N VAL A 89 -0.22 -11.57 -14.43
CA VAL A 89 0.04 -11.49 -12.99
C VAL A 89 -1.28 -11.67 -12.23
N LYS A 90 -1.20 -12.37 -11.10
CA LYS A 90 -2.18 -12.35 -10.01
C LYS A 90 -1.42 -12.19 -8.69
N ASN A 91 -1.84 -11.26 -7.85
CA ASN A 91 -1.36 -11.10 -6.48
C ASN A 91 -2.55 -10.88 -5.53
N GLU A 92 -2.58 -11.59 -4.41
CA GLU A 92 -3.64 -11.51 -3.40
C GLU A 92 -3.26 -10.60 -2.20
N ASN A 93 -2.01 -10.14 -2.16
CA ASN A 93 -1.42 -9.33 -1.06
C ASN A 93 -0.97 -7.93 -1.50
N ALA A 94 -1.20 -7.55 -2.77
CA ALA A 94 -0.84 -6.22 -3.27
C ALA A 94 -1.81 -5.13 -2.83
N ILE A 95 -3.02 -5.51 -2.44
CA ILE A 95 -4.10 -4.60 -2.06
C ILE A 95 -4.50 -4.91 -0.63
N MET A 96 -4.39 -3.91 0.24
CA MET A 96 -4.80 -4.02 1.64
C MET A 96 -6.28 -4.35 1.77
N CYS A 97 -6.62 -5.12 2.80
CA CYS A 97 -8.00 -5.45 3.15
C CYS A 97 -8.80 -4.17 3.44
N ARG A 98 -10.13 -4.24 3.29
CA ARG A 98 -11.01 -3.10 3.52
C ARG A 98 -10.92 -2.51 4.93
N GLN A 99 -10.55 -3.28 5.94
CA GLN A 99 -10.47 -2.79 7.32
C GLN A 99 -9.05 -2.42 7.76
N CYS A 100 -8.08 -2.59 6.87
CA CYS A 100 -6.67 -2.41 7.17
C CYS A 100 -6.28 -0.93 7.35
N GLY A 101 -7.17 0.03 7.05
CA GLY A 101 -6.99 1.46 7.28
C GLY A 101 -7.20 1.90 8.73
N GLY A 102 -7.57 0.98 9.64
CA GLY A 102 -7.88 1.31 11.03
C GLY A 102 -9.20 2.07 11.15
N VAL A 103 -9.25 3.13 11.96
CA VAL A 103 -10.48 3.93 12.16
C VAL A 103 -10.94 4.60 10.85
N PHE A 104 -10.02 4.85 9.91
CA PHE A 104 -10.37 5.38 8.60
C PHE A 104 -11.19 4.42 7.73
N GLY A 105 -11.10 3.11 7.99
CA GLY A 105 -11.78 2.09 7.20
C GLY A 105 -10.94 1.60 6.03
N ASP A 106 -11.45 1.76 4.80
CA ASP A 106 -10.82 1.27 3.59
C ASP A 106 -9.58 2.09 3.23
N PRO A 107 -8.37 1.48 3.23
CA PRO A 107 -7.18 2.23 2.94
C PRO A 107 -6.89 2.38 1.44
N TYR A 108 -7.57 1.69 0.53
CA TYR A 108 -7.24 1.73 -0.90
C TYR A 108 -7.67 3.06 -1.54
N GLU A 109 -6.69 3.86 -1.97
CA GLU A 109 -6.93 5.18 -2.60
C GLU A 109 -6.90 5.12 -4.13
N GLY A 110 -6.36 4.04 -4.71
CA GLY A 110 -6.38 3.85 -6.16
C GLY A 110 -5.07 3.32 -6.74
N VAL A 111 -5.14 3.08 -8.05
CA VAL A 111 -4.00 2.78 -8.90
C VAL A 111 -3.83 3.86 -9.96
N GLU A 112 -2.60 4.34 -10.12
CA GLU A 112 -2.22 5.33 -11.14
C GLU A 112 -1.24 4.69 -12.12
N LEU A 113 -1.54 4.78 -13.41
CA LEU A 113 -0.66 4.28 -14.46
C LEU A 113 0.28 5.37 -14.93
N PHE A 114 1.51 5.01 -15.23
CA PHE A 114 2.49 5.90 -15.85
C PHE A 114 3.36 5.12 -16.83
N ASN A 115 4.23 5.83 -17.57
CA ASN A 115 5.06 5.21 -18.59
C ASN A 115 5.83 4.00 -18.03
N LYS A 116 5.53 2.80 -18.54
CA LYS A 116 6.15 1.52 -18.17
C LYS A 116 5.98 1.17 -16.68
N GLY A 117 4.87 1.51 -16.06
CA GLY A 117 4.64 1.20 -14.65
C GLY A 117 3.32 1.71 -14.09
N PHE A 118 3.18 1.55 -12.79
CA PHE A 118 2.01 1.99 -12.04
C PHE A 118 2.37 2.20 -10.57
N SER A 119 1.53 2.93 -9.83
CA SER A 119 1.62 3.05 -8.38
C SER A 119 0.34 2.63 -7.69
N LEU A 120 0.48 1.98 -6.53
CA LEU A 120 -0.61 1.67 -5.61
C LEU A 120 -0.54 2.63 -4.43
N SER A 121 -1.64 3.32 -4.14
CA SER A 121 -1.73 4.30 -3.07
C SER A 121 -2.68 3.83 -1.97
N PHE A 122 -2.25 4.02 -0.73
CA PHE A 122 -3.01 3.68 0.46
C PHE A 122 -2.99 4.83 1.47
N TYR A 123 -4.09 5.03 2.19
CA TYR A 123 -4.21 6.05 3.22
C TYR A 123 -5.08 5.56 4.38
N GLY A 124 -4.63 5.79 5.62
CA GLY A 124 -5.37 5.31 6.79
C GLY A 124 -4.93 5.93 8.09
N GLY A 125 -5.28 5.25 9.18
CA GLY A 125 -4.98 5.65 10.55
C GLY A 125 -6.18 6.24 11.30
N SER A 126 -5.89 6.94 12.39
CA SER A 126 -6.88 7.59 13.26
C SER A 126 -6.53 9.07 13.47
N SER A 127 -6.13 9.47 14.67
CA SER A 127 -5.51 10.78 14.92
C SER A 127 -4.13 10.85 14.26
N TRP A 128 -3.33 9.80 14.41
CA TRP A 128 -2.15 9.58 13.57
C TRP A 128 -2.58 8.96 12.24
N ARG A 129 -2.28 9.68 11.17
CA ARG A 129 -2.51 9.28 9.79
C ARG A 129 -1.25 8.72 9.19
N TRP A 130 -1.43 7.79 8.26
CA TRP A 130 -0.36 7.23 7.44
C TRP A 130 -0.79 7.18 5.98
N ALA A 131 0.17 7.27 5.09
CA ALA A 131 -0.02 7.04 3.66
C ALA A 131 1.14 6.20 3.13
N TYR A 132 0.83 5.26 2.24
CA TYR A 132 1.81 4.44 1.53
C TYR A 132 1.62 4.58 0.03
N ASN A 133 2.71 4.74 -0.70
CA ASN A 133 2.71 4.68 -2.15
C ASN A 133 3.80 3.71 -2.61
N TYR A 134 3.42 2.73 -3.42
CA TYR A 134 4.31 1.71 -3.96
C TYR A 134 4.37 1.85 -5.48
N GLU A 135 5.51 2.30 -6.01
CA GLU A 135 5.71 2.43 -7.46
C GLU A 135 6.35 1.17 -8.02
N PHE A 136 5.74 0.59 -9.05
CA PHE A 136 6.24 -0.57 -9.78
C PHE A 136 6.63 -0.17 -11.20
N ARG A 137 7.78 -0.68 -11.67
CA ARG A 137 8.27 -0.42 -13.03
C ARG A 137 8.56 -1.71 -13.78
N TRP A 138 8.21 -1.70 -15.06
CA TRP A 138 8.48 -2.80 -15.99
C TRP A 138 9.98 -3.01 -16.16
N ASN A 139 10.40 -4.27 -16.07
CA ASN A 139 11.73 -4.73 -16.40
C ASN A 139 11.65 -5.61 -17.67
N ALA A 140 12.14 -5.08 -18.79
CA ALA A 140 12.07 -5.76 -20.09
C ALA A 140 12.84 -7.09 -20.13
N MET A 141 13.96 -7.22 -19.40
CA MET A 141 14.75 -8.46 -19.37
C MET A 141 14.02 -9.58 -18.62
N LYS A 142 13.40 -9.24 -17.49
CA LYS A 142 12.69 -10.19 -16.63
C LYS A 142 11.21 -10.35 -16.99
N LYS A 143 10.71 -9.49 -17.88
CA LYS A 143 9.31 -9.45 -18.34
C LYS A 143 8.31 -9.39 -17.17
N ASN A 144 8.59 -8.53 -16.19
CA ASN A 144 7.75 -8.34 -15.01
C ASN A 144 7.91 -6.91 -14.45
N TRP A 145 7.01 -6.49 -13.56
CA TRP A 145 7.08 -5.22 -12.84
C TRP A 145 7.72 -5.42 -11.47
N PHE A 146 8.66 -4.56 -11.11
CA PHE A 146 9.39 -4.62 -9.85
C PHE A 146 9.15 -3.36 -9.04
N LEU A 147 9.03 -3.53 -7.72
CA LEU A 147 8.95 -2.42 -6.78
C LEU A 147 10.18 -1.53 -6.96
N HIS A 148 9.94 -0.30 -7.36
CA HIS A 148 10.95 0.69 -7.69
C HIS A 148 11.16 1.68 -6.54
N LYS A 149 10.08 2.03 -5.85
CA LYS A 149 10.09 2.99 -4.74
C LYS A 149 8.91 2.71 -3.82
N GLU A 150 9.15 2.92 -2.54
CA GLU A 150 8.13 2.96 -1.51
C GLU A 150 8.23 4.33 -0.82
N THR A 151 7.10 5.04 -0.74
CA THR A 151 6.99 6.29 0.01
C THR A 151 6.06 6.06 1.18
N GLN A 152 6.53 6.35 2.39
CA GLN A 152 5.75 6.25 3.61
C GLN A 152 5.62 7.65 4.22
N THR A 153 4.40 8.08 4.50
CA THR A 153 4.12 9.35 5.17
C THR A 153 3.36 9.09 6.46
N SER A 154 3.67 9.84 7.50
CA SER A 154 2.92 9.84 8.76
C SER A 154 2.78 11.25 9.33
N PHE A 155 1.64 11.56 9.92
CA PHE A 155 1.36 12.88 10.51
C PHE A 155 0.20 12.82 11.51
N GLN A 156 0.12 13.79 12.42
CA GLN A 156 -1.07 14.05 13.21
C GLN A 156 -2.09 14.82 12.39
N SER A 157 -3.33 14.35 12.36
CA SER A 157 -4.39 15.00 11.58
C SER A 157 -4.72 16.41 12.06
N GLY A 158 -4.48 16.73 13.33
CA GLY A 158 -4.72 18.06 13.90
C GLY A 158 -3.66 19.10 13.56
N ASP A 159 -2.45 18.68 13.15
CA ASP A 159 -1.35 19.57 12.77
C ASP A 159 -0.42 18.89 11.74
N PRO A 160 -0.91 18.66 10.51
CA PRO A 160 -0.15 17.93 9.49
C PRO A 160 1.10 18.69 9.06
N GLU A 161 1.06 20.02 8.99
CA GLU A 161 2.19 20.84 8.49
C GLU A 161 3.44 20.70 9.37
N VAL A 162 3.25 20.58 10.68
CA VAL A 162 4.36 20.48 11.65
C VAL A 162 4.81 19.03 11.86
N THR A 163 3.87 18.09 11.84
CA THR A 163 4.13 16.71 12.28
C THR A 163 4.47 15.74 11.15
N MET A 164 4.27 16.15 9.89
CA MET A 164 4.48 15.29 8.73
C MET A 164 5.92 14.83 8.62
N LYS A 165 6.08 13.52 8.47
CA LYS A 165 7.32 12.85 8.15
C LYS A 165 7.10 11.99 6.94
N THR A 166 8.01 12.09 5.98
CA THR A 166 8.03 11.25 4.79
C THR A 166 9.35 10.52 4.71
N ALA A 167 9.27 9.21 4.49
CA ALA A 167 10.40 8.35 4.18
C ALA A 167 10.28 7.87 2.74
N GLU A 168 11.35 8.01 1.97
CA GLU A 168 11.46 7.40 0.63
C GLU A 168 12.47 6.26 0.67
N ILE A 169 12.01 5.06 0.31
CA ILE A 169 12.82 3.86 0.23
C ILE A 169 12.94 3.47 -1.25
N ALA A 170 14.14 3.61 -1.80
CA ALA A 170 14.40 3.29 -3.20
C ALA A 170 14.65 1.79 -3.41
N ALA A 171 14.50 1.31 -4.66
CA ALA A 171 14.81 -0.06 -5.07
C ALA A 171 16.19 -0.56 -4.62
N ALA A 172 17.18 0.34 -4.50
CA ALA A 172 18.51 0.00 -4.03
C ALA A 172 18.52 -0.58 -2.60
N GLU A 173 17.55 -0.21 -1.76
CA GLU A 173 17.37 -0.72 -0.40
C GLU A 173 16.35 -1.85 -0.29
N LEU A 174 15.29 -1.80 -1.10
CA LEU A 174 14.19 -2.77 -1.11
C LEU A 174 14.61 -4.13 -1.70
N GLY A 175 15.63 -4.13 -2.58
CA GLY A 175 15.98 -5.29 -3.37
C GLY A 175 15.04 -5.48 -4.56
N GLU A 176 15.03 -6.68 -5.12
CA GLU A 176 14.24 -6.99 -6.31
C GLU A 176 12.94 -7.71 -5.92
N ILE A 177 11.88 -6.94 -5.72
CA ILE A 177 10.56 -7.47 -5.35
C ILE A 177 9.63 -7.37 -6.57
N PRO A 178 9.32 -8.48 -7.27
CA PRO A 178 8.37 -8.45 -8.37
C PRO A 178 6.93 -8.36 -7.86
N ILE A 179 6.03 -7.78 -8.66
CA ILE A 179 4.64 -7.54 -8.26
C ILE A 179 3.90 -8.82 -7.88
N ASP A 180 4.21 -9.99 -8.42
CA ASP A 180 3.57 -11.27 -8.05
C ASP A 180 4.03 -11.83 -6.69
N LYS A 181 5.09 -11.26 -6.11
CA LYS A 181 5.61 -11.60 -4.78
C LYS A 181 5.51 -10.46 -3.77
N PHE A 182 5.07 -9.29 -4.22
CA PHE A 182 4.89 -8.14 -3.35
C PHE A 182 3.82 -8.40 -2.29
N ASN A 183 4.03 -7.86 -1.10
CA ASN A 183 3.08 -7.91 0.00
C ASN A 183 3.08 -6.54 0.70
N THR A 184 1.91 -5.93 0.84
CA THR A 184 1.75 -4.64 1.56
C THR A 184 2.02 -4.74 3.05
N ASP A 185 1.94 -5.95 3.61
CA ASP A 185 2.33 -6.25 4.99
C ASP A 185 3.38 -7.36 5.01
N PRO A 186 4.68 -7.02 4.87
CA PRO A 186 5.76 -8.00 4.92
C PRO A 186 5.97 -8.59 6.33
N GLY A 187 5.19 -8.16 7.33
CA GLY A 187 5.31 -8.57 8.72
C GLY A 187 6.31 -7.73 9.53
N TYR A 188 6.14 -7.80 10.85
CA TYR A 188 7.03 -7.16 11.83
C TYR A 188 8.15 -8.12 12.25
N ASP A 189 9.41 -7.73 12.04
CA ASP A 189 10.57 -8.58 12.34
C ASP A 189 10.76 -8.80 13.85
N GLY A 190 10.73 -7.72 14.63
CA GLY A 190 10.78 -7.76 16.10
C GLY A 190 12.11 -8.20 16.73
N SER A 191 13.11 -8.62 15.95
CA SER A 191 14.41 -9.03 16.46
C SER A 191 15.16 -7.88 17.13
N LYS A 192 16.06 -8.19 18.07
CA LYS A 192 16.82 -7.20 18.82
C LYS A 192 18.22 -7.04 18.25
N TRP A 193 18.66 -5.80 18.10
CA TRP A 193 19.94 -5.46 17.49
C TRP A 193 20.73 -4.50 18.38
N LYS A 194 21.99 -4.85 18.66
CA LYS A 194 22.89 -4.09 19.52
C LYS A 194 23.74 -3.12 18.71
N VAL A 195 23.84 -1.89 19.18
CA VAL A 195 24.75 -0.87 18.61
C VAL A 195 26.19 -1.20 18.94
N MET A 196 27.01 -1.31 17.91
CA MET A 196 28.43 -1.68 17.99
C MET A 196 29.39 -0.48 18.10
N PRO A 197 29.25 0.60 17.30
CA PRO A 197 30.14 1.75 17.41
C PRO A 197 29.83 2.59 18.65
N VAL A 198 30.74 3.51 19.00
CA VAL A 198 30.55 4.47 20.11
C VAL A 198 29.24 5.23 19.98
N LYS A 199 28.89 5.62 18.75
CA LYS A 199 27.68 6.35 18.40
C LYS A 199 27.27 6.01 16.96
N THR A 200 25.97 5.88 16.71
CA THR A 200 25.37 5.83 15.36
C THR A 200 24.12 6.71 15.32
N PHE A 201 23.74 7.18 14.14
CA PHE A 201 22.67 8.17 13.97
C PHE A 201 21.49 7.61 13.21
N PHE A 202 20.30 8.13 13.52
CA PHE A 202 19.09 7.86 12.76
C PHE A 202 19.07 8.65 11.46
N TYR A 203 18.47 8.07 10.44
CA TYR A 203 18.10 8.69 9.18
C TYR A 203 16.58 8.72 9.07
N ASP A 204 16.04 9.77 8.42
CA ASP A 204 14.61 9.86 8.11
C ASP A 204 14.24 9.05 6.86
N SER A 205 15.21 8.74 6.00
CA SER A 205 15.05 7.83 4.87
C SER A 205 16.33 6.99 4.70
N PRO A 206 16.22 5.72 4.28
CA PRO A 206 17.37 4.83 4.12
C PRO A 206 18.13 5.14 2.82
N LYS A 207 18.82 6.27 2.78
CA LYS A 207 19.59 6.71 1.60
C LYS A 207 21.06 6.79 1.94
N LEU A 208 21.87 5.89 1.37
CA LEU A 208 23.32 5.93 1.53
C LEU A 208 23.88 7.29 1.10
N GLY A 209 24.81 7.83 1.90
CA GLY A 209 25.43 9.14 1.66
C GLY A 209 24.54 10.34 1.99
N SER A 210 23.29 10.15 2.39
CA SER A 210 22.45 11.24 2.90
C SER A 210 22.90 11.68 4.30
N LYS A 211 22.44 12.85 4.74
CA LYS A 211 22.75 13.36 6.07
C LYS A 211 21.82 12.71 7.11
N PRO A 212 22.34 12.11 8.18
CA PRO A 212 21.51 11.64 9.28
C PRO A 212 20.91 12.82 10.07
N ARG A 213 19.83 12.56 10.81
CA ARG A 213 19.20 13.54 11.70
C ARG A 213 19.91 13.61 13.04
N LYS A 214 19.60 14.62 13.85
CA LYS A 214 20.21 14.86 15.18
C LYS A 214 19.69 13.92 16.28
N ALA A 215 19.31 12.69 15.94
CA ALA A 215 18.96 11.63 16.89
C ALA A 215 19.97 10.50 16.74
N TYR A 216 20.39 9.90 17.84
CA TYR A 216 21.47 8.92 17.84
C TYR A 216 21.27 7.84 18.90
N LEU A 217 21.94 6.70 18.71
CA LEU A 217 22.13 5.67 19.70
C LEU A 217 23.61 5.55 20.06
N LEU A 218 23.88 5.11 21.28
CA LEU A 218 25.22 4.87 21.81
C LEU A 218 25.54 3.38 21.83
N LYS A 219 26.85 3.07 21.90
CA LYS A 219 27.33 1.69 22.02
C LYS A 219 26.58 0.92 23.10
N GLY A 220 26.14 -0.28 22.74
CA GLY A 220 25.42 -1.16 23.65
C GLY A 220 23.93 -0.89 23.79
N ASN A 221 23.40 0.21 23.26
CA ASN A 221 21.95 0.37 23.12
C ASN A 221 21.39 -0.78 22.25
N ILE A 222 20.18 -1.21 22.59
CA ILE A 222 19.48 -2.31 21.92
C ILE A 222 18.25 -1.71 21.25
N ALA A 223 18.21 -1.76 19.93
CA ALA A 223 17.07 -1.35 19.13
C ALA A 223 16.26 -2.57 18.70
N THR A 224 14.97 -2.39 18.44
CA THR A 224 14.10 -3.42 17.89
C THR A 224 14.00 -3.22 16.39
N CYS A 225 14.28 -4.27 15.62
CA CYS A 225 14.12 -4.28 14.19
C CYS A 225 12.63 -4.26 13.83
N ILE A 226 12.24 -3.28 13.03
CA ILE A 226 10.92 -3.23 12.37
C ILE A 226 11.03 -3.97 11.04
N ARG A 227 12.00 -3.55 10.21
CA ARG A 227 12.23 -4.09 8.87
C ARG A 227 13.70 -4.07 8.50
N LEU A 228 14.17 -5.19 7.94
CA LEU A 228 15.51 -5.29 7.36
C LEU A 228 15.51 -4.77 5.92
N LEU A 229 16.41 -3.83 5.63
CA LEU A 229 16.71 -3.36 4.28
C LEU A 229 18.13 -3.79 3.89
N LYS A 230 18.53 -3.52 2.65
CA LYS A 230 19.85 -3.91 2.15
C LYS A 230 20.98 -3.33 2.99
N ASN A 231 21.02 -2.01 3.14
CA ASN A 231 22.09 -1.29 3.85
C ASN A 231 21.63 -0.67 5.16
N PHE A 232 20.32 -0.56 5.38
CA PHE A 232 19.73 -0.01 6.59
C PHE A 232 18.90 -1.07 7.34
N ILE A 233 18.61 -0.78 8.59
CA ILE A 233 17.55 -1.41 9.36
C ILE A 233 16.60 -0.30 9.78
N GLU A 234 15.32 -0.47 9.51
CA GLU A 234 14.29 0.34 10.15
C GLU A 234 14.11 -0.17 11.58
N VAL A 235 14.28 0.69 12.56
CA VAL A 235 14.28 0.30 13.97
C VAL A 235 13.39 1.21 14.80
N SER A 236 12.92 0.66 15.92
CA SER A 236 12.37 1.41 17.06
C SER A 236 13.28 1.26 18.27
N PHE A 237 13.50 2.34 18.99
CA PHE A 237 14.26 2.38 20.24
C PHE A 237 13.49 3.13 21.31
N GLU A 238 13.35 2.53 22.49
CA GLU A 238 12.78 3.16 23.67
C GLU A 238 13.89 3.50 24.65
N ASN A 239 13.97 4.77 25.09
CA ASN A 239 14.97 5.18 26.05
C ASN A 239 14.54 4.88 27.49
N THR A 240 15.41 5.17 28.48
CA THR A 240 15.13 4.91 29.90
C THR A 240 13.96 5.72 30.48
N LYS A 241 13.43 6.71 29.75
CA LYS A 241 12.27 7.52 30.13
C LYS A 241 10.98 7.03 29.46
N GLY A 242 11.04 5.96 28.66
CA GLY A 242 9.90 5.46 27.89
C GLY A 242 9.64 6.21 26.59
N GLU A 243 10.56 7.09 26.14
CA GLU A 243 10.38 7.83 24.90
C GLU A 243 10.83 6.96 23.71
N ILE A 244 9.95 6.81 22.72
CA ILE A 244 10.19 6.01 21.52
C ILE A 244 10.77 6.88 20.40
N THR A 245 11.85 6.41 19.80
CA THR A 245 12.45 6.96 18.58
C THR A 245 12.51 5.88 17.51
N SER A 246 11.85 6.13 16.37
CA SER A 246 11.90 5.24 15.20
C SER A 246 12.55 5.90 14.00
N GLY A 247 13.19 5.11 13.15
CA GLY A 247 13.80 5.55 11.90
C GLY A 247 14.81 4.54 11.39
N TYR A 248 15.69 4.96 10.50
CA TYR A 248 16.63 4.06 9.84
C TYR A 248 18.03 4.18 10.43
N ILE A 249 18.71 3.07 10.67
CA ILE A 249 20.11 3.01 11.10
C ILE A 249 20.90 2.17 10.10
N LEU A 250 22.17 2.52 9.86
CA LEU A 250 23.04 1.73 9.01
C LEU A 250 23.20 0.32 9.57
N ARG A 251 22.88 -0.68 8.76
CA ARG A 251 22.92 -2.09 9.17
C ARG A 251 24.29 -2.52 9.68
N LYS A 252 25.37 -2.00 9.08
CA LYS A 252 26.76 -2.29 9.50
C LYS A 252 27.09 -1.84 10.93
N ASP A 253 26.31 -0.93 11.51
CA ASP A 253 26.52 -0.40 12.86
C ASP A 253 25.80 -1.24 13.93
N LEU A 254 25.00 -2.21 13.51
CA LEU A 254 24.15 -3.04 14.35
C LEU A 254 24.55 -4.52 14.23
N ALA A 255 24.50 -5.25 15.35
CA ALA A 255 24.66 -6.70 15.38
C ALA A 255 23.41 -7.37 15.97
N PRO A 256 22.91 -8.48 15.38
CA PRO A 256 21.75 -9.17 15.91
C PRO A 256 22.09 -9.79 17.27
N ILE A 257 21.14 -9.72 18.20
CA ILE A 257 21.19 -10.41 19.48
C ILE A 257 20.48 -11.75 19.31
N LYS A 258 21.18 -12.83 19.64
CA LYS A 258 20.61 -14.18 19.67
C LYS A 258 19.74 -14.38 20.89
#